data_AF-A0A6A4X515-F1
#
_entry.id   AF-A0A6A4X515-F1
#
_cell.length_a   1.000
_cell.length_b   1.000
_cell.length_c   1.000
_cell.angle_alpha   90.00
_cell.angle_beta   90.00
_cell.angle_gamma   90.00
#
_symmetry.space_group_name_H-M   'P 1'
#
loop_
_entity.id
_entity.type
_entity.pdbx_description
1 polymer ?
#
loop_
_entity_poly.entity_id
_entity_poly.type
_entity_poly.pdbx_seq_one_letter_code
_entity_poly.pdbx_strand_id
1 'polypeptide(L)'
;MRSALRRNDGVGAGGSAPPALTAGQLLLLRRLFATGGPGTIDSTLSSQYDRPVGRHEFTEYVQTHLPALARPDLFDMVDVSGRGRVSWLDMLDFLLVHTCPQKEPLEAPFKDDMVTRLLKENRRATTVRLLVVTEPVHTYLSVTASGAVAMYDAQLEFQRGYQLPLGATGARSAGSSPCVRVTDAAHMANSMHFVFSTSDRSLHFYDASATVHLPEYQVCTSRYIY
;
A
#
# COMPACT_ATOMS: atom_id res chain seq x y z
N MET A 1 4.95 31.79 2.96
CA MET A 1 5.74 30.97 2.00
C MET A 1 5.08 29.60 1.94
N ARG A 2 4.43 29.09 0.89
CA ARG A 2 4.44 29.31 -0.56
C ARG A 2 3.00 29.04 -1.05
N SER A 3 2.36 30.04 -1.64
CA SER A 3 2.05 30.15 -3.07
C SER A 3 0.86 29.29 -3.54
N ALA A 4 -0.26 29.99 -3.65
CA ALA A 4 -1.47 29.72 -4.43
C ALA A 4 -1.23 28.85 -5.68
N LEU A 5 -1.90 27.69 -5.73
CA LEU A 5 -2.27 27.06 -6.99
C LEU A 5 -3.38 27.92 -7.62
N ARG A 6 -2.99 28.75 -8.59
CA ARG A 6 -3.92 29.33 -9.55
C ARG A 6 -4.51 28.17 -10.37
N ARG A 7 -5.84 28.03 -10.33
CA ARG A 7 -6.61 27.38 -11.39
C ARG A 7 -6.32 28.13 -12.68
N ASN A 8 -5.78 27.43 -13.66
CA ASN A 8 -5.63 27.92 -15.01
C ASN A 8 -6.83 27.40 -15.81
N ASP A 9 -7.97 28.08 -15.65
CA ASP A 9 -9.12 27.91 -16.52
C ASP A 9 -8.82 28.63 -17.83
N GLY A 10 -8.64 27.87 -18.91
CA GLY A 10 -8.61 28.40 -20.27
C GLY A 10 -7.39 28.01 -21.10
N VAL A 11 -7.43 26.82 -21.71
CA VAL A 11 -6.84 26.60 -23.03
C VAL A 11 -7.86 25.84 -23.88
N GLY A 12 -8.05 26.34 -25.10
CA GLY A 12 -9.17 26.07 -25.99
C GLY A 12 -9.42 24.60 -26.31
N ALA A 13 -10.71 24.28 -26.35
CA ALA A 13 -11.29 23.20 -27.11
C ALA A 13 -10.82 23.27 -28.58
N GLY A 14 -10.26 22.18 -29.09
CA GLY A 14 -9.79 22.09 -30.47
C GLY A 14 -8.92 20.86 -30.80
N GLY A 15 -8.63 19.98 -29.84
CA GLY A 15 -7.92 18.73 -30.10
C GLY A 15 -8.91 17.61 -30.42
N SER A 16 -8.82 17.00 -31.61
CA SER A 16 -9.57 15.79 -31.94
C SER A 16 -9.35 14.75 -30.84
N ALA A 17 -10.44 14.23 -30.27
CA ALA A 17 -10.36 13.16 -29.27
C ALA A 17 -9.49 12.02 -29.82
N PRO A 18 -8.50 11.51 -29.05
CA PRO A 18 -7.74 10.36 -29.49
C PRO A 18 -8.68 9.17 -29.68
N PRO A 19 -8.44 8.32 -30.69
CA PRO A 19 -9.28 7.16 -30.94
C PRO A 19 -9.29 6.26 -29.70
N ALA A 20 -10.48 5.81 -29.30
CA ALA A 20 -10.64 4.88 -28.19
C ALA A 20 -9.77 3.65 -28.43
N LEU A 21 -8.92 3.30 -27.45
CA LEU A 21 -8.06 2.14 -27.56
C LEU A 21 -8.89 0.86 -27.61
N THR A 22 -8.64 0.01 -28.59
CA THR A 22 -9.25 -1.32 -28.67
C THR A 22 -8.64 -2.24 -27.61
N ALA A 23 -9.38 -3.28 -27.20
CA ALA A 23 -8.89 -4.29 -26.24
C ALA A 23 -7.56 -4.94 -26.67
N GLY A 24 -7.33 -5.07 -27.99
CA GLY A 24 -6.05 -5.55 -28.54
C GLY A 24 -4.88 -4.61 -28.29
N GLN A 25 -5.11 -3.29 -28.33
CA GLN A 25 -4.09 -2.28 -28.04
C GLN A 25 -3.75 -2.22 -26.55
N LEU A 26 -4.76 -2.38 -25.68
CA LEU A 26 -4.54 -2.51 -24.23
C LEU A 26 -3.75 -3.77 -23.87
N LEU A 27 -3.98 -4.88 -24.58
CA LEU A 27 -3.21 -6.12 -24.44
C LEU A 27 -1.77 -5.97 -24.96
N LEU A 28 -1.55 -5.21 -26.03
CA LEU A 28 -0.21 -4.89 -26.54
C LEU A 28 0.56 -3.98 -25.58
N LEU A 29 -0.08 -2.93 -25.05
CA LEU A 29 0.50 -2.11 -23.97
C LEU A 29 0.83 -2.98 -22.76
N ARG A 30 -0.11 -3.82 -22.32
CA ARG A 30 0.14 -4.78 -21.24
C ARG A 30 1.29 -5.73 -21.56
N ARG A 31 1.48 -6.20 -22.80
CA ARG A 31 2.61 -7.07 -23.16
C ARG A 31 3.94 -6.32 -23.26
N LEU A 32 3.94 -5.10 -23.78
CA LEU A 32 5.12 -4.24 -23.88
C LEU A 32 5.64 -3.83 -22.50
N PHE A 33 4.74 -3.63 -21.53
CA PHE A 33 5.08 -3.24 -20.16
C PHE A 33 5.11 -4.39 -19.15
N ALA A 34 4.45 -5.53 -19.41
CA ALA A 34 4.47 -6.72 -18.54
C ALA A 34 5.52 -7.78 -18.93
N THR A 35 6.46 -7.48 -19.82
CA THR A 35 7.74 -8.21 -19.92
C THR A 35 8.63 -8.05 -18.67
N GLY A 36 8.09 -7.55 -17.56
CA GLY A 36 8.55 -7.78 -16.19
C GLY A 36 7.61 -8.69 -15.38
N GLY A 37 7.17 -9.81 -15.95
CA GLY A 37 6.44 -10.87 -15.22
C GLY A 37 7.37 -11.68 -14.29
N PRO A 38 6.82 -12.36 -13.26
CA PRO A 38 7.58 -12.75 -12.08
C PRO A 38 8.55 -13.91 -12.39
N GLY A 39 9.84 -13.62 -12.41
CA GLY A 39 10.87 -14.66 -12.48
C GLY A 39 12.24 -14.23 -12.97
N THR A 40 12.36 -13.15 -13.74
CA THR A 40 13.66 -12.72 -14.26
C THR A 40 13.68 -11.22 -14.47
N ILE A 41 14.31 -10.51 -13.54
CA ILE A 41 14.76 -9.14 -13.78
C ILE A 41 15.99 -9.25 -14.68
N ASP A 42 15.78 -9.29 -15.99
CA ASP A 42 16.82 -8.84 -16.90
C ASP A 42 16.92 -7.32 -16.73
N SER A 43 17.83 -6.93 -15.85
CA SER A 43 18.20 -5.55 -15.50
C SER A 43 18.59 -4.68 -16.71
N THR A 44 18.73 -5.28 -17.89
CA THR A 44 19.06 -4.63 -19.16
C THR A 44 17.85 -3.96 -19.84
N LEU A 45 16.64 -4.51 -19.72
CA LEU A 45 15.45 -3.93 -20.37
C LEU A 45 14.87 -2.74 -19.59
N SER A 46 14.94 -2.76 -18.26
CA SER A 46 14.51 -1.63 -17.41
C SER A 46 15.29 -0.35 -17.69
N SER A 47 16.55 -0.46 -18.13
CA SER A 47 17.41 0.67 -18.49
C SER A 47 16.97 1.37 -19.79
N GLN A 48 16.38 0.62 -20.72
CA GLN A 48 16.00 1.15 -22.03
C GLN A 48 14.70 1.98 -21.97
N TYR A 49 13.79 1.64 -21.06
CA TYR A 49 12.51 2.34 -20.90
C TYR A 49 12.57 3.59 -20.00
N ASP A 50 13.68 3.79 -19.29
CA ASP A 50 13.89 4.97 -18.42
C ASP A 50 14.56 6.14 -19.15
N ARG A 51 15.04 5.92 -20.38
CA ARG A 51 15.70 6.96 -21.17
C ARG A 51 14.66 7.81 -21.93
N PRO A 52 14.67 9.15 -21.75
CA PRO A 52 13.81 10.04 -22.54
C PRO A 52 14.18 9.98 -24.02
N VAL A 53 13.16 9.83 -24.86
CA VAL A 53 13.26 9.62 -26.30
C VAL A 53 12.98 10.93 -27.04
N GLY A 54 13.73 11.20 -28.12
CA GLY A 54 13.50 12.37 -28.97
C GLY A 54 12.36 12.14 -29.98
N ARG A 55 11.85 13.23 -30.58
CA ARG A 55 10.70 13.18 -31.50
C ARG A 55 10.82 12.11 -32.59
N HIS A 56 11.95 12.05 -33.30
CA HIS A 56 12.13 11.14 -34.43
C HIS A 56 12.04 9.67 -34.00
N GLU A 57 12.80 9.30 -32.97
CA GLU A 57 12.85 7.95 -32.40
C GLU A 57 11.49 7.53 -31.81
N PHE A 58 10.79 8.46 -31.15
CA PHE A 58 9.43 8.21 -30.64
C PHE A 58 8.44 7.96 -31.78
N THR A 59 8.43 8.82 -32.81
CA THR A 59 7.51 8.68 -33.94
C THR A 59 7.76 7.37 -34.70
N GLU A 60 9.02 7.02 -34.94
CA GLU A 60 9.40 5.75 -35.59
C GLU A 60 8.95 4.54 -34.78
N TYR A 61 9.17 4.55 -33.46
CA TYR A 61 8.75 3.47 -32.58
C TYR A 61 7.23 3.30 -32.55
N VAL A 62 6.48 4.41 -32.41
CA VAL A 62 5.01 4.38 -32.40
C VAL A 62 4.48 3.92 -33.76
N GLN A 63 5.03 4.38 -34.88
CA GLN A 63 4.63 3.92 -36.21
C GLN A 63 4.86 2.41 -36.40
N THR A 64 5.97 1.89 -35.86
CA THR A 64 6.35 0.49 -36.02
C THR A 64 5.55 -0.45 -35.12
N HIS A 65 5.36 -0.08 -33.85
CA HIS A 65 4.80 -0.98 -32.83
C HIS A 65 3.35 -0.65 -32.45
N LEU A 66 2.91 0.60 -32.66
CA LEU A 66 1.59 1.10 -32.28
C LEU A 66 0.97 1.94 -33.42
N PRO A 67 0.88 1.41 -34.66
CA PRO A 67 0.48 2.19 -35.83
C PRO A 67 -0.91 2.84 -35.70
N ALA A 68 -1.78 2.25 -34.88
CA ALA A 68 -3.12 2.79 -34.62
C ALA A 68 -3.12 4.05 -33.73
N LEU A 69 -2.04 4.31 -33.00
CA LEU A 69 -1.82 5.54 -32.24
C LEU A 69 -0.95 6.55 -33.01
N ALA A 70 -0.35 6.15 -34.14
CA ALA A 70 0.58 6.97 -34.88
C ALA A 70 -0.12 8.19 -35.47
N ARG A 71 0.12 9.35 -34.87
CA ARG A 71 -0.34 10.65 -35.35
C ARG A 71 0.82 11.64 -35.30
N PRO A 72 0.89 12.60 -36.24
CA PRO A 72 2.02 13.52 -36.34
C PRO A 72 2.16 14.46 -35.13
N ASP A 73 1.05 14.68 -34.42
CA ASP A 73 0.93 15.53 -33.24
C ASP A 73 1.06 14.76 -31.92
N LEU A 74 1.11 13.42 -31.94
CA LEU A 74 1.14 12.62 -30.70
C LEU A 74 2.30 13.00 -29.79
N PHE A 75 3.49 13.25 -30.35
CA PHE A 75 4.65 13.66 -29.55
C PHE A 75 4.40 14.97 -28.81
N ASP A 76 3.78 15.95 -29.46
CA ASP A 76 3.48 17.25 -28.87
C ASP A 76 2.34 17.17 -27.86
N MET A 77 1.43 16.21 -28.03
CA MET A 77 0.40 15.91 -27.04
C MET A 77 0.95 15.25 -25.77
N VAL A 78 2.00 14.44 -25.91
CA VAL A 78 2.63 13.75 -24.77
C VAL A 78 3.69 14.64 -24.08
N ASP A 79 4.42 15.48 -24.81
CA ASP A 79 5.38 16.45 -24.25
C ASP A 79 4.68 17.70 -23.67
N VAL A 80 3.85 17.49 -22.65
CA VAL A 80 3.16 18.57 -21.93
C VAL A 80 4.13 19.61 -21.36
N SER A 81 5.37 19.18 -21.09
CA SER A 81 6.43 20.03 -20.53
C SER A 81 7.23 20.84 -21.55
N GLY A 82 7.06 20.59 -22.85
CA GLY A 82 7.84 21.24 -23.92
C GLY A 82 9.34 20.98 -23.83
N ARG A 83 9.76 19.82 -23.30
CA ARG A 83 11.18 19.48 -23.10
C ARG A 83 11.86 18.95 -24.37
N GLY A 84 11.10 18.70 -25.44
CA GLY A 84 11.56 18.08 -26.68
C GLY A 84 11.95 16.62 -26.50
N ARG A 85 11.60 16.00 -25.36
CA ARG A 85 11.88 14.61 -25.02
C ARG A 85 10.72 14.04 -24.21
N VAL A 86 10.35 12.81 -24.52
CA VAL A 86 9.22 12.10 -23.91
C VAL A 86 9.72 10.78 -23.35
N SER A 87 9.38 10.47 -22.10
CA SER A 87 9.59 9.13 -21.53
C SER A 87 8.41 8.22 -21.85
N TRP A 88 8.63 6.91 -21.75
CA TRP A 88 7.54 5.94 -21.90
C TRP A 88 6.51 6.04 -20.77
N LEU A 89 6.90 6.54 -19.60
CA LEU A 89 5.99 6.87 -18.51
C LEU A 89 5.07 8.04 -18.88
N ASP A 90 5.59 9.10 -19.49
CA ASP A 90 4.77 10.23 -19.96
C ASP A 90 3.73 9.75 -20.98
N MET A 91 4.12 8.83 -21.88
CA MET A 91 3.20 8.21 -22.83
C MET A 91 2.12 7.36 -22.14
N LEU A 92 2.49 6.60 -21.11
CA LEU A 92 1.53 5.81 -20.32
C LEU A 92 0.54 6.69 -19.58
N ASP A 93 1.01 7.74 -18.93
CA ASP A 93 0.16 8.72 -18.25
C ASP A 93 -0.78 9.41 -19.24
N PHE A 94 -0.28 9.80 -20.40
CA PHE A 94 -1.10 10.34 -21.48
C PHE A 94 -2.20 9.35 -21.91
N LEU A 95 -1.87 8.08 -22.14
CA LEU A 95 -2.85 7.08 -22.53
C LEU A 95 -3.86 6.82 -21.40
N LEU A 96 -3.43 6.75 -20.14
CA LEU A 96 -4.33 6.56 -19.00
C LEU A 96 -5.36 7.68 -18.91
N VAL A 97 -4.93 8.93 -19.06
CA VAL A 97 -5.83 10.10 -19.01
C VAL A 97 -6.85 10.08 -20.15
N HIS A 98 -6.47 9.61 -21.33
CA HIS A 98 -7.29 9.72 -22.54
C HIS A 98 -8.08 8.47 -22.91
N THR A 99 -7.77 7.32 -22.31
CA THR A 99 -8.32 6.01 -22.71
C THR A 99 -9.04 5.31 -21.58
N CYS A 100 -8.74 5.63 -20.32
CA CYS A 100 -9.73 5.40 -19.29
C CYS A 100 -10.87 6.37 -19.55
N PRO A 101 -12.13 5.90 -19.69
CA PRO A 101 -13.26 6.81 -19.55
C PRO A 101 -13.00 7.56 -18.25
N GLN A 102 -13.02 8.89 -18.28
CA GLN A 102 -13.07 9.66 -17.04
C GLN A 102 -14.23 9.04 -16.28
N LYS A 103 -13.92 8.19 -15.29
CA LYS A 103 -14.92 7.73 -14.36
C LYS A 103 -15.42 9.05 -13.82
N GLU A 104 -16.70 9.36 -14.06
CA GLU A 104 -17.39 10.37 -13.28
C GLU A 104 -16.88 10.20 -11.86
N PRO A 105 -16.41 11.28 -11.21
CA PRO A 105 -15.75 11.18 -9.92
C PRO A 105 -16.61 10.25 -9.08
N LEU A 106 -16.12 9.02 -8.86
CA LEU A 106 -16.85 8.01 -8.12
C LEU A 106 -17.19 8.75 -6.85
N GLU A 107 -18.49 8.97 -6.59
CA GLU A 107 -18.93 9.53 -5.32
C GLU A 107 -18.12 8.79 -4.28
N ALA A 108 -17.29 9.54 -3.54
CA ALA A 108 -16.40 8.91 -2.58
C ALA A 108 -17.28 7.97 -1.75
N PRO A 109 -16.93 6.68 -1.61
CA PRO A 109 -17.80 5.71 -0.94
C PRO A 109 -18.14 6.13 0.50
N PHE A 110 -17.45 7.15 1.01
CA PHE A 110 -17.69 7.83 2.26
C PHE A 110 -18.25 9.23 1.95
N LYS A 111 -19.52 9.46 2.31
CA LYS A 111 -20.20 10.76 2.22
C LYS A 111 -19.79 11.72 3.34
N ASP A 112 -19.13 11.20 4.37
CA ASP A 112 -18.60 11.96 5.50
C ASP A 112 -17.11 12.20 5.35
N ASP A 113 -16.63 13.30 5.93
CA ASP A 113 -15.20 13.63 6.01
C ASP A 113 -14.43 12.48 6.66
N MET A 114 -13.80 11.64 5.84
CA MET A 114 -12.98 10.51 6.31
C MET A 114 -11.81 11.05 7.13
N VAL A 115 -11.93 10.97 8.46
CA VAL A 115 -10.89 11.40 9.39
C VAL A 115 -9.71 10.41 9.27
N THR A 116 -8.74 10.77 8.44
CA THR A 116 -7.50 10.00 8.30
C THR A 116 -6.55 10.42 9.40
N ARG A 117 -6.27 9.54 10.37
CA ARG A 117 -5.24 9.76 11.40
C ARG A 117 -4.05 8.83 11.20
N LEU A 118 -2.85 9.41 11.28
CA LEU A 118 -1.61 8.64 11.30
C LEU A 118 -1.36 8.11 12.71
N LEU A 119 -1.34 6.78 12.86
CA LEU A 119 -1.00 6.10 14.11
C LEU A 119 0.52 6.12 14.34
N LYS A 120 1.03 7.17 14.97
CA LYS A 120 2.48 7.41 15.16
C LYS A 120 3.16 6.39 16.08
N GLU A 121 2.40 5.78 16.99
CA GLU A 121 2.95 4.94 18.06
C GLU A 121 3.39 3.54 17.61
N ASN A 122 3.10 3.14 16.37
CA ASN A 122 3.50 1.82 15.86
C ASN A 122 5.01 1.72 15.53
N ARG A 123 5.84 2.72 15.85
CA ARG A 123 7.32 2.71 15.75
C ARG A 123 7.91 2.11 14.46
N ARG A 124 7.23 2.29 13.31
CA ARG A 124 7.59 1.71 12.00
C ARG A 124 7.54 0.17 11.92
N ALA A 125 6.98 -0.50 12.93
CA ALA A 125 6.69 -1.93 12.86
C ALA A 125 5.38 -2.16 12.09
N THR A 126 5.34 -3.23 11.31
CA THR A 126 4.15 -3.62 10.54
C THR A 126 3.00 -3.93 11.50
N THR A 127 1.86 -3.25 11.31
CA THR A 127 0.61 -3.58 11.99
C THR A 127 0.10 -4.92 11.47
N VAL A 128 -0.08 -5.89 12.37
CA VAL A 128 -0.60 -7.22 12.08
C VAL A 128 -2.13 -7.23 12.18
N ARG A 129 -2.68 -6.61 13.23
CA ARG A 129 -4.13 -6.51 13.44
C ARG A 129 -4.53 -5.16 14.03
N LEU A 130 -5.73 -4.73 13.65
CA LEU A 130 -6.53 -3.73 14.36
C LEU A 130 -7.71 -4.46 14.98
N LEU A 131 -7.81 -4.44 16.30
CA LEU A 131 -8.93 -5.03 17.05
C LEU A 131 -9.87 -3.93 17.50
N VAL A 132 -11.16 -4.21 17.44
CA VAL A 132 -12.22 -3.33 17.95
C VAL A 132 -12.79 -3.96 19.21
N VAL A 133 -12.79 -3.19 20.29
CA VAL A 133 -13.39 -3.56 21.57
C VAL A 133 -14.59 -2.65 21.73
N THR A 134 -15.79 -3.20 21.64
CA THR A 134 -17.04 -2.42 21.65
C THR A 134 -17.56 -2.16 23.07
N GLU A 135 -17.19 -3.00 24.04
CA GLU A 135 -17.69 -2.96 25.42
C GLU A 135 -16.50 -3.05 26.40
N PRO A 136 -16.44 -2.24 27.48
CA PRO A 136 -17.42 -1.22 27.90
C PRO A 136 -17.30 0.12 27.15
N VAL A 137 -16.19 0.38 26.45
CA VAL A 137 -15.97 1.61 25.65
C VAL A 137 -15.42 1.21 24.29
N HIS A 138 -15.88 1.88 23.23
CA HIS A 138 -15.32 1.70 21.88
C HIS A 138 -13.85 2.09 21.86
N THR A 139 -13.00 1.06 21.85
CA THR A 139 -11.55 1.18 21.93
C THR A 139 -10.94 0.39 20.78
N TYR A 140 -9.93 0.95 20.13
CA TYR A 140 -9.19 0.30 19.06
C TYR A 140 -7.83 -0.12 19.58
N LEU A 141 -7.44 -1.37 19.32
CA LEU A 141 -6.08 -1.85 19.59
C LEU A 141 -5.35 -2.04 18.28
N SER A 142 -4.19 -1.41 18.14
CA SER A 142 -3.23 -1.72 17.08
C SER A 142 -2.17 -2.66 17.62
N VAL A 143 -2.01 -3.80 16.94
CA VAL A 143 -1.05 -4.84 17.31
C VAL A 143 -0.02 -4.94 16.20
N THR A 144 1.26 -4.81 16.56
CA THR A 144 2.38 -4.88 15.62
C THR A 144 3.07 -6.24 15.64
N ALA A 145 3.78 -6.58 14.56
CA ALA A 145 4.52 -7.84 14.45
C ALA A 145 5.61 -8.01 15.53
N SER A 146 6.14 -6.90 16.05
CA SER A 146 7.12 -6.90 17.15
C SER A 146 6.48 -7.07 18.53
N GLY A 147 5.15 -7.17 18.62
CA GLY A 147 4.45 -7.30 19.90
C GLY A 147 4.20 -5.99 20.64
N ALA A 148 4.40 -4.84 19.99
CA ALA A 148 3.92 -3.58 20.55
C ALA A 148 2.41 -3.49 20.32
N VAL A 149 1.68 -3.21 21.39
CA VAL A 149 0.22 -3.00 21.39
C VAL A 149 -0.05 -1.56 21.79
N ALA A 150 -0.83 -0.84 20.97
CA ALA A 150 -1.26 0.53 21.22
C ALA A 150 -2.78 0.59 21.25
N MET A 151 -3.33 1.27 22.26
CA MET A 151 -4.75 1.49 22.48
C MET A 151 -5.14 2.90 22.08
N TYR A 152 -6.26 3.02 21.40
CA TYR A 152 -6.84 4.27 20.95
C TYR A 152 -8.31 4.34 21.32
N ASP A 153 -8.80 5.53 21.62
CA ASP A 153 -10.23 5.75 21.87
C ASP A 153 -11.05 5.83 20.58
N ALA A 154 -12.35 6.12 20.70
CA ALA A 154 -13.27 6.29 19.59
C ALA A 154 -12.86 7.41 18.61
N GLN A 155 -12.06 8.38 19.05
CA GLN A 155 -11.53 9.49 18.26
C GLN A 155 -10.16 9.18 17.64
N LEU A 156 -9.68 7.93 17.79
CA LEU A 156 -8.35 7.46 17.40
C LEU A 156 -7.20 8.23 18.07
N GLU A 157 -7.45 8.76 19.28
CA GLU A 157 -6.40 9.35 20.10
C GLU A 157 -5.70 8.29 20.93
N PHE A 158 -4.38 8.39 21.00
CA PHE A 158 -3.58 7.41 21.71
C PHE A 158 -3.86 7.51 23.22
N GLN A 159 -4.23 6.38 23.80
CA GLN A 159 -4.52 6.27 25.23
C GLN A 159 -3.34 5.63 25.96
N ARG A 160 -2.87 4.48 25.47
CA ARG A 160 -1.81 3.71 26.14
C ARG A 160 -1.13 2.74 25.20
N GLY A 161 0.10 2.35 25.50
CA GLY A 161 0.78 1.25 24.83
C GLY A 161 1.52 0.34 25.80
N TYR A 162 1.68 -0.91 25.41
CA TYR A 162 2.47 -1.91 26.14
C TYR A 162 3.15 -2.86 25.17
N GLN A 163 4.14 -3.59 25.68
CA GLN A 163 4.96 -4.52 24.91
C GLN A 163 4.72 -5.94 25.41
N LEU A 164 4.39 -6.85 24.51
CA LEU A 164 4.27 -8.27 24.81
C LEU A 164 5.67 -8.85 25.11
N PRO A 165 5.84 -9.65 26.18
CA PRO A 165 7.08 -10.32 26.52
C PRO A 165 7.29 -11.52 25.60
N LEU A 166 7.65 -11.27 24.35
CA LEU A 166 7.92 -12.29 23.35
C LEU A 166 9.29 -12.96 23.61
N GLY A 167 9.35 -14.28 23.57
CA GLY A 167 10.61 -15.03 23.60
C GLY A 167 11.31 -15.16 24.97
N ALA A 168 10.65 -14.80 26.07
CA ALA A 168 11.21 -14.89 27.43
C ALA A 168 11.03 -16.25 28.12
N THR A 169 10.32 -17.20 27.50
CA THR A 169 10.05 -18.52 28.09
C THR A 169 11.19 -19.49 27.80
N GLY A 170 12.12 -19.59 28.75
CA GLY A 170 13.06 -20.70 28.87
C GLY A 170 14.51 -20.32 28.58
N ALA A 171 15.40 -20.73 29.50
CA ALA A 171 16.85 -20.60 29.40
C ALA A 171 17.37 -21.06 28.03
N ARG A 172 17.73 -20.11 27.16
CA ARG A 172 18.46 -20.40 25.93
C ARG A 172 19.72 -19.57 25.90
N SER A 173 20.83 -20.29 25.76
CA SER A 173 22.21 -19.85 25.63
C SER A 173 22.38 -18.56 24.82
N ALA A 174 23.30 -17.72 25.29
CA ALA A 174 23.82 -16.55 24.59
C ALA A 174 24.15 -16.89 23.13
N GLY A 175 23.55 -16.14 22.20
CA GLY A 175 23.76 -16.27 20.76
C GLY A 175 22.45 -16.23 19.98
N SER A 176 21.86 -15.04 19.84
CA SER A 176 20.64 -14.76 19.08
C SER A 176 19.37 -15.44 19.60
N SER A 177 18.66 -14.76 20.51
CA SER A 177 17.25 -15.08 20.81
C SER A 177 16.44 -15.11 19.50
N PRO A 178 15.65 -16.15 19.23
CA PRO A 178 14.78 -16.15 18.05
C PRO A 178 13.88 -14.91 18.11
N CYS A 179 13.81 -14.16 17.00
CA CYS A 179 12.91 -13.03 16.86
C CYS A 179 11.47 -13.56 16.78
N VAL A 180 10.87 -13.84 17.95
CA VAL A 180 9.47 -14.22 18.06
C VAL A 180 8.62 -13.01 17.68
N ARG A 181 7.66 -13.22 16.79
CA ARG A 181 6.77 -12.18 16.27
C ARG A 181 5.33 -12.54 16.50
N VAL A 182 4.48 -11.53 16.65
CA VAL A 182 3.03 -11.72 16.63
C VAL A 182 2.60 -12.05 15.20
N THR A 183 1.87 -13.14 15.04
CA THR A 183 1.33 -13.60 13.76
C THR A 183 -0.16 -13.28 13.64
N ASP A 184 -0.89 -13.30 14.75
CA ASP A 184 -2.30 -12.93 14.80
C ASP A 184 -2.71 -12.43 16.18
N ALA A 185 -3.85 -11.74 16.25
CA ALA A 185 -4.46 -11.31 17.49
C ALA A 185 -5.99 -11.35 17.39
N ALA A 186 -6.67 -11.67 18.50
CA ALA A 186 -8.12 -11.71 18.59
C ALA A 186 -8.60 -11.15 19.94
N HIS A 187 -9.76 -10.50 19.91
CA HIS A 187 -10.51 -10.11 21.10
C HIS A 187 -11.66 -11.10 21.31
N MET A 188 -11.72 -11.72 22.48
CA MET A 188 -12.74 -12.67 22.89
C MET A 188 -13.69 -12.00 23.87
N ALA A 189 -14.70 -11.29 23.34
CA ALA A 189 -15.65 -10.52 24.14
C ALA A 189 -16.39 -11.34 25.21
N ASN A 190 -16.71 -12.60 24.91
CA ASN A 190 -17.42 -13.49 25.84
C ASN A 190 -16.63 -13.82 27.12
N SER A 191 -15.31 -13.80 27.05
CA SER A 191 -14.42 -14.16 28.15
C SER A 191 -13.63 -12.95 28.64
N MET A 192 -13.77 -11.78 28.00
CA MET A 192 -12.99 -10.58 28.27
C MET A 192 -11.48 -10.84 28.16
N HIS A 193 -11.04 -11.47 27.08
CA HIS A 193 -9.61 -11.74 26.85
C HIS A 193 -9.12 -11.22 25.50
N PHE A 194 -7.86 -10.77 25.46
CA PHE A 194 -7.08 -10.72 24.23
C PHE A 194 -6.21 -11.95 24.10
N VAL A 195 -6.20 -12.52 22.90
CA VAL A 195 -5.34 -13.65 22.56
C VAL A 195 -4.37 -13.20 21.48
N PHE A 196 -3.08 -13.39 21.73
CA PHE A 196 -2.02 -13.12 20.77
C PHE A 196 -1.38 -14.43 20.35
N SER A 197 -1.38 -14.70 19.04
CA SER A 197 -0.66 -15.82 18.44
C SER A 197 0.70 -15.36 17.97
N THR A 198 1.71 -16.19 18.18
CA THR A 198 3.11 -15.86 17.86
C THR A 198 3.75 -16.89 16.94
N SER A 199 4.87 -16.51 16.33
CA SER A 199 5.62 -17.34 15.38
C SER A 199 6.24 -18.59 16.01
N ASP A 200 6.41 -18.62 17.34
CA ASP A 200 6.88 -19.79 18.08
C ASP A 200 5.75 -20.75 18.48
N ARG A 201 4.54 -20.55 17.92
CA ARG A 201 3.35 -21.37 18.18
C ARG A 201 2.91 -21.30 19.65
N SER A 202 3.15 -20.18 20.31
CA SER A 202 2.56 -19.89 21.60
C SER A 202 1.34 -18.97 21.46
N LEU A 203 0.44 -19.09 22.43
CA LEU A 203 -0.73 -18.23 22.59
C LEU A 203 -0.58 -17.51 23.91
N HIS A 204 -0.66 -16.19 23.89
CA HIS A 204 -0.63 -15.36 25.09
C HIS A 204 -2.03 -14.82 25.37
N PHE A 205 -2.51 -15.02 26.59
CA PHE A 205 -3.81 -14.55 27.05
C PHE A 205 -3.62 -13.35 27.98
N TYR A 206 -4.39 -12.30 27.70
CA TYR A 206 -4.41 -11.07 28.49
C TYR A 206 -5.83 -10.76 28.90
N ASP A 207 -6.00 -10.34 30.15
CA ASP A 207 -7.27 -9.81 30.64
C ASP A 207 -7.63 -8.51 29.89
N ALA A 208 -8.86 -8.45 29.38
CA ALA A 208 -9.45 -7.30 28.70
C ALA A 208 -10.53 -6.60 29.55
N SER A 209 -10.76 -7.05 30.79
CA SER A 209 -11.77 -6.50 31.69
C SER A 209 -11.44 -5.07 32.16
N ALA A 210 -10.15 -4.75 32.24
CA ALA A 210 -9.65 -3.47 32.70
C ALA A 210 -8.98 -2.67 31.57
N THR A 211 -8.78 -1.37 31.80
CA THR A 211 -7.98 -0.50 30.91
C THR A 211 -6.49 -0.88 30.88
N VAL A 212 -6.05 -1.74 31.81
CA VAL A 212 -4.69 -2.27 31.88
C VAL A 212 -4.76 -3.75 31.58
N HIS A 213 -4.31 -4.15 30.38
CA HIS A 213 -4.30 -5.56 30.01
C HIS A 213 -3.13 -6.26 30.71
N LEU A 214 -3.46 -7.21 31.57
CA LEU A 214 -2.48 -7.98 32.33
C LEU A 214 -2.32 -9.37 31.72
N PRO A 215 -1.08 -9.88 31.58
CA PRO A 215 -0.87 -11.25 31.13
C PRO A 215 -1.42 -12.23 32.18
N GLU A 216 -2.29 -13.15 31.77
CA GLU A 216 -2.81 -14.17 32.68
C GLU A 216 -2.09 -15.50 32.53
N TYR A 217 -2.07 -16.04 31.31
CA TYR A 217 -1.43 -17.32 31.02
C TYR A 217 -0.92 -17.40 29.58
N GLN A 218 0.04 -18.30 29.37
CA GLN A 218 0.64 -18.57 28.07
C GLN A 218 0.55 -20.06 27.78
N VAL A 219 0.00 -20.40 26.62
CA VAL A 219 -0.04 -21.78 26.12
C VAL A 219 1.06 -21.95 25.10
N CYS A 220 2.02 -22.83 25.38
CA CYS A 220 3.10 -23.18 24.46
C CYS A 220 2.96 -24.64 24.05
N THR A 221 3.08 -24.94 22.75
CA THR A 221 3.24 -26.33 22.33
C THR A 221 4.65 -26.80 22.70
N SER A 222 4.78 -27.67 23.71
CA SER A 222 6.04 -28.37 24.00
C SER A 222 6.43 -29.21 22.78
N ARG A 223 7.60 -28.96 22.21
CA ARG A 223 8.27 -29.92 21.34
C ARG A 223 9.12 -30.84 22.22
N TYR A 224 8.65 -32.08 22.35
CA TYR A 224 9.34 -33.26 22.90
C TYR A 224 9.64 -33.25 24.41
N ILE A 225 8.84 -34.01 25.15
CA ILE A 225 9.34 -34.81 26.28
C ILE A 225 9.54 -36.20 25.69
N TYR A 226 10.80 -36.55 25.39
CA TYR A 226 11.22 -37.94 25.24
C TYR A 226 11.50 -38.52 26.63
#